data_AF-W0RLY0-F1
#
_entry.id   AF-W0RLY0-F1
#
_cell.length_a   1.000
_cell.length_b   1.000
_cell.length_c   1.000
_cell.angle_alpha   90.00
_cell.angle_beta   90.00
_cell.angle_gamma   90.00
#
_symmetry.space_group_name_H-M   'P 1'
#
loop_
_entity.id
_entity.type
_entity.pdbx_description
1 polymer ?
#
loop_
_entity_poly.entity_id
_entity_poly.type
_entity_poly.pdbx_seq_one_letter_code
_entity_poly.pdbx_strand_id
1 'polypeptide(L)'
;MPRLAEVAAACLLAAAALPFPLAAQTTPVYPGDPNWIADVLQNASAQITGTQPRSGNGSLQLHTTGDLQDWAYFENTAGNPNTASFGLLTDISQLAFDWFRDPLGVAGGDVPWLAQTPILRLFVRENDPAGAPHFSQLVWERYYTNSAPAPLNQWQSEDLLSQNFWRVTLEGPNGTLRSYTRAGCAGGPLDPAFPLLTLTPVAWTGPNGCYDPTNAFVWGIGVGVGSNWPHEFLGFADNVQLSFTTGTHIGANFELRPSSTVPEPATVGLLFVGLLALGAGRRAAAKRNAASVT
;
A
#
# COMPACT_ATOMS: atom_id res chain seq x y z
N MET A 1 -36.70 12.81 64.30
CA MET A 1 -36.91 14.11 63.61
C MET A 1 -35.60 14.89 63.70
N PRO A 2 -34.98 15.47 62.66
CA PRO A 2 -35.19 15.41 61.19
C PRO A 2 -34.00 14.74 60.43
N ARG A 3 -34.26 13.80 59.50
CA ARG A 3 -33.99 13.78 58.04
C ARG A 3 -33.30 14.98 57.35
N LEU A 4 -32.46 14.64 56.35
CA LEU A 4 -32.07 15.31 55.07
C LEU A 4 -30.53 15.30 54.90
N ALA A 5 -29.89 14.96 53.78
CA ALA A 5 -30.31 14.47 52.47
C ALA A 5 -29.07 13.84 51.78
N GLU A 6 -29.20 12.66 51.18
CA GLU A 6 -28.20 12.10 50.26
C GLU A 6 -28.29 12.83 48.91
N VAL A 7 -27.18 13.43 48.49
CA VAL A 7 -27.01 13.95 47.12
C VAL A 7 -26.30 12.88 46.32
N ALA A 8 -27.06 12.12 45.52
CA ALA A 8 -26.51 11.20 44.53
C ALA A 8 -25.95 12.00 43.35
N ALA A 9 -24.62 11.98 43.20
CA ALA A 9 -23.93 12.54 42.04
C ALA A 9 -24.07 11.57 40.86
N ALA A 10 -24.92 11.92 39.89
CA ALA A 10 -24.99 11.24 38.60
C ALA A 10 -23.77 11.64 37.76
N CYS A 11 -22.77 10.76 37.67
CA CYS A 11 -21.69 10.86 36.69
C CYS A 11 -22.25 10.54 35.29
N LEU A 12 -22.53 11.58 34.50
CA LEU A 12 -22.68 11.45 33.05
C LEU A 12 -21.29 11.18 32.45
N LEU A 13 -21.00 9.93 32.09
CA LEU A 13 -19.90 9.64 31.15
C LEU A 13 -20.36 10.04 29.75
N ALA A 14 -19.96 11.24 29.32
CA ALA A 14 -19.96 11.59 27.92
C ALA A 14 -18.78 10.85 27.26
N ALA A 15 -19.06 9.70 26.64
CA ALA A 15 -18.11 9.06 25.74
C ALA A 15 -17.92 9.98 24.52
N ALA A 16 -16.88 10.81 24.55
CA ALA A 16 -16.41 11.52 23.37
C ALA A 16 -15.93 10.47 22.38
N ALA A 17 -16.77 10.11 21.41
CA ALA A 17 -16.35 9.38 20.23
C ALA A 17 -15.36 10.30 19.48
N LEU A 18 -14.06 10.08 19.70
CA LEU A 18 -13.05 10.72 18.88
C LEU A 18 -13.31 10.26 17.43
N PRO A 19 -13.36 11.17 16.46
CA PRO A 19 -13.43 10.78 15.06
C PRO A 19 -12.12 10.05 14.74
N PHE A 20 -12.16 8.73 14.72
CA PHE A 20 -11.12 7.98 14.03
C PHE A 20 -11.21 8.40 12.56
N PRO A 21 -10.09 8.83 11.93
CA PRO A 21 -10.09 9.03 10.49
C PRO A 21 -10.58 7.73 9.87
N LEU A 22 -11.63 7.81 9.05
CA LEU A 22 -12.07 6.66 8.27
C LEU A 22 -10.84 6.16 7.51
N ALA A 23 -10.35 4.96 7.83
CA ALA A 23 -9.32 4.34 7.02
C ALA A 23 -9.88 4.30 5.60
N ALA A 24 -9.19 4.93 4.65
CA ALA A 24 -9.64 4.95 3.27
C ALA A 24 -9.84 3.51 2.80
N GLN A 25 -10.92 3.27 2.06
CA GLN A 25 -11.33 1.93 1.68
C GLN A 25 -10.28 1.30 0.77
N THR A 26 -9.52 0.33 1.27
CA THR A 26 -8.62 -0.45 0.43
C THR A 26 -9.41 -1.46 -0.41
N THR A 27 -8.94 -1.68 -1.63
CA THR A 27 -9.46 -2.72 -2.52
C THR A 27 -8.50 -3.92 -2.50
N PRO A 28 -9.02 -5.16 -2.45
CA PRO A 28 -8.17 -6.33 -2.45
C PRO A 28 -7.49 -6.48 -3.82
N VAL A 29 -6.17 -6.64 -3.80
CA VAL A 29 -5.32 -6.93 -4.95
C VAL A 29 -4.88 -8.38 -4.84
N TYR A 30 -5.12 -9.16 -5.89
CA TYR A 30 -4.83 -10.60 -5.89
C TYR A 30 -3.60 -10.91 -6.76
N PRO A 31 -2.96 -12.08 -6.57
CA PRO A 31 -1.98 -12.59 -7.52
C PRO A 31 -2.52 -12.55 -8.96
N GLY A 32 -1.73 -11.94 -9.86
CA GLY A 32 -2.07 -11.77 -11.27
C GLY A 32 -3.04 -10.62 -11.58
N ASP A 33 -3.28 -9.69 -10.64
CA ASP A 33 -4.03 -8.48 -10.94
C ASP A 33 -3.36 -7.69 -12.08
N PRO A 34 -4.07 -7.33 -13.16
CA PRO A 34 -3.47 -6.67 -14.31
C PRO A 34 -3.05 -5.22 -14.04
N ASN A 35 -3.56 -4.59 -12.97
CA ASN A 35 -3.20 -3.22 -12.61
C ASN A 35 -1.95 -3.15 -11.73
N TRP A 36 -1.52 -4.27 -11.14
CA TRP A 36 -0.33 -4.34 -10.31
C TRP A 36 0.70 -5.28 -10.92
N ILE A 37 1.76 -4.70 -11.46
CA ILE A 37 2.77 -5.40 -12.26
C ILE A 37 4.07 -5.48 -11.47
N ALA A 38 4.70 -6.65 -11.47
CA ALA A 38 6.03 -6.82 -10.90
C ALA A 38 7.10 -6.31 -11.86
N ASP A 39 7.91 -5.35 -11.40
CA ASP A 39 9.18 -4.95 -12.02
C ASP A 39 10.33 -5.49 -11.16
N VAL A 40 10.91 -6.60 -11.60
CA VAL A 40 11.95 -7.33 -10.86
C VAL A 40 13.18 -7.49 -11.73
N LEU A 41 14.35 -7.37 -11.10
CA LEU A 41 15.63 -7.57 -11.75
C LEU A 41 16.40 -8.71 -11.07
N GLN A 42 16.99 -9.58 -11.89
CA GLN A 42 17.85 -10.69 -11.47
C GLN A 42 17.19 -11.65 -10.46
N ASN A 43 17.74 -11.77 -9.25
CA ASN A 43 17.35 -12.75 -8.25
C ASN A 43 16.36 -12.19 -7.22
N ALA A 44 15.67 -11.10 -7.59
CA ALA A 44 14.68 -10.47 -6.76
C ALA A 44 13.25 -10.99 -7.03
N SER A 45 12.35 -10.81 -6.08
CA SER A 45 10.93 -11.12 -6.27
C SER A 45 10.00 -10.12 -5.56
N ALA A 46 8.86 -9.84 -6.22
CA ALA A 46 7.73 -9.08 -5.69
C ALA A 46 6.46 -9.89 -5.90
N GLN A 47 5.91 -10.49 -4.84
CA GLN A 47 4.81 -11.46 -4.95
C GLN A 47 3.83 -11.33 -3.79
N ILE A 48 2.53 -11.52 -4.05
CA ILE A 48 1.52 -11.56 -3.01
C ILE A 48 1.53 -12.95 -2.36
N THR A 49 1.78 -13.01 -1.06
CA THR A 49 1.91 -14.25 -0.29
C THR A 49 1.10 -14.22 0.99
N GLY A 50 0.89 -15.38 1.61
CA GLY A 50 0.24 -15.50 2.92
C GLY A 50 1.22 -15.67 4.09
N THR A 51 2.53 -15.44 3.89
CA THR A 51 3.55 -15.77 4.89
C THR A 51 3.58 -14.77 6.05
N GLN A 52 3.27 -13.50 5.77
CA GLN A 52 3.28 -12.43 6.76
C GLN A 52 2.15 -11.44 6.45
N PRO A 53 0.88 -11.77 6.70
CA PRO A 53 -0.23 -10.86 6.42
C PRO A 53 -0.27 -9.66 7.38
N ARG A 54 -0.69 -8.48 6.89
CA ARG A 54 -0.95 -7.30 7.73
C ARG A 54 -2.44 -7.13 8.00
N SER A 55 -3.21 -7.09 6.92
CA SER A 55 -4.66 -6.91 6.89
C SER A 55 -5.25 -8.01 6.02
N GLY A 56 -6.02 -8.94 6.61
CA GLY A 56 -6.61 -10.05 5.86
C GLY A 56 -5.72 -11.30 5.83
N ASN A 57 -5.55 -11.91 4.66
CA ASN A 57 -4.90 -13.21 4.47
C ASN A 57 -3.62 -13.15 3.62
N GLY A 58 -3.23 -11.99 3.13
CA GLY A 58 -2.01 -11.80 2.34
C GLY A 58 -1.21 -10.54 2.69
N SER A 59 -0.08 -10.40 2.01
CA SER A 59 0.69 -9.16 1.87
C SER A 59 1.62 -9.26 0.65
N LEU A 60 2.15 -8.12 0.18
CA LEU A 60 3.18 -8.11 -0.85
C LEU A 60 4.54 -8.44 -0.22
N GLN A 61 5.10 -9.61 -0.52
CA GLN A 61 6.46 -9.99 -0.19
C GLN A 61 7.45 -9.38 -1.18
N LEU A 62 8.52 -8.80 -0.64
CA LEU A 62 9.63 -8.19 -1.36
C LEU A 62 10.91 -8.89 -0.94
N HIS A 63 11.65 -9.41 -1.92
CA HIS A 63 12.85 -10.18 -1.66
C HIS A 63 13.96 -9.85 -2.66
N THR A 64 15.20 -9.77 -2.17
CA THR A 64 16.41 -9.75 -2.99
C THR A 64 17.43 -10.71 -2.38
N THR A 65 18.32 -11.27 -3.18
CA THR A 65 19.36 -12.18 -2.67
C THR A 65 20.60 -11.46 -2.12
N GLY A 66 20.71 -10.16 -2.39
CA GLY A 66 21.86 -9.35 -2.02
C GLY A 66 22.88 -9.13 -3.14
N ASP A 67 22.47 -9.24 -4.41
CA ASP A 67 23.24 -8.64 -5.50
C ASP A 67 22.97 -7.13 -5.52
N LEU A 68 24.02 -6.31 -5.66
CA LEU A 68 23.90 -4.86 -5.71
C LEU A 68 23.03 -4.38 -6.89
N GLN A 69 22.75 -5.23 -7.88
CA GLN A 69 21.85 -4.93 -8.99
C GLN A 69 20.41 -5.39 -8.77
N ASP A 70 20.13 -6.25 -7.79
CA ASP A 70 18.77 -6.78 -7.55
C ASP A 70 17.81 -5.64 -7.18
N TRP A 71 16.63 -5.60 -7.80
CA TRP A 71 15.50 -4.80 -7.31
C TRP A 71 14.20 -5.55 -7.48
N ALA A 72 13.23 -5.25 -6.62
CA ALA A 72 11.89 -5.80 -6.73
C ALA A 72 10.86 -4.74 -6.41
N TYR A 73 10.02 -4.43 -7.39
CA TYR A 73 8.92 -3.49 -7.25
C TYR A 73 7.61 -4.10 -7.74
N PHE A 74 6.53 -3.60 -7.17
CA PHE A 74 5.17 -3.88 -7.58
C PHE A 74 4.47 -2.56 -7.84
N GLU A 75 4.05 -2.35 -9.08
CA GLU A 75 3.70 -1.03 -9.61
C GLU A 75 2.27 -1.00 -10.14
N ASN A 76 1.57 0.10 -9.87
CA ASN A 76 0.28 0.42 -10.44
C ASN A 76 0.34 1.74 -11.20
N THR A 77 -0.05 1.70 -12.47
CA THR A 77 0.02 2.84 -13.38
C THR A 77 -1.35 3.14 -13.96
N ALA A 78 -1.60 4.42 -14.27
CA ALA A 78 -2.86 4.89 -14.85
C ALA A 78 -3.06 4.43 -16.31
N GLY A 79 -2.09 3.74 -16.92
CA GLY A 79 -2.06 3.39 -18.33
C GLY A 79 -0.91 4.06 -19.06
N ASN A 80 -1.14 4.55 -20.29
CA ASN A 80 -0.08 5.16 -21.10
C ASN A 80 0.52 6.38 -20.37
N PRO A 81 1.83 6.37 -20.06
CA PRO A 81 2.46 7.40 -19.26
C PRO A 81 2.43 8.77 -19.91
N ASN A 82 2.16 8.92 -21.22
CA ASN A 82 2.10 10.23 -21.89
C ASN A 82 0.72 10.90 -21.82
N THR A 83 -0.34 10.14 -21.56
CA THR A 83 -1.72 10.64 -21.65
C THR A 83 -2.56 10.35 -20.42
N ALA A 84 -2.26 9.29 -19.69
CA ALA A 84 -2.99 8.91 -18.48
C ALA A 84 -2.32 9.47 -17.22
N SER A 85 -3.12 9.72 -16.18
CA SER A 85 -2.65 10.12 -14.85
C SER A 85 -3.73 9.86 -13.80
N PHE A 86 -3.32 9.67 -12.55
CA PHE A 86 -4.23 9.62 -11.41
C PHE A 86 -4.67 11.03 -10.95
N GLY A 87 -3.79 12.02 -11.07
CA GLY A 87 -4.05 13.42 -10.70
C GLY A 87 -2.78 14.27 -10.69
N LEU A 88 -2.91 15.54 -10.33
CA LEU A 88 -1.77 16.44 -10.13
C LEU A 88 -1.04 16.13 -8.82
N LEU A 89 0.27 16.31 -8.80
CA LEU A 89 1.10 16.15 -7.60
C LEU A 89 0.68 17.11 -6.47
N THR A 90 0.22 18.31 -6.82
CA THR A 90 -0.33 19.28 -5.86
C THR A 90 -1.61 18.82 -5.17
N ASP A 91 -2.35 17.91 -5.82
CA ASP A 91 -3.68 17.51 -5.39
C ASP A 91 -3.65 16.26 -4.51
N ILE A 92 -2.48 15.69 -4.20
CA ILE A 92 -2.38 14.53 -3.31
C ILE A 92 -2.90 14.92 -1.92
N SER A 93 -3.95 14.23 -1.48
CA SER A 93 -4.62 14.41 -0.19
C SER A 93 -4.37 13.27 0.78
N GLN A 94 -3.84 12.14 0.29
CA GLN A 94 -3.44 11.00 1.10
C GLN A 94 -2.31 10.25 0.41
N LEU A 95 -1.28 9.89 1.16
CA LEU A 95 -0.23 8.99 0.70
C LEU A 95 0.29 8.20 1.90
N ALA A 96 0.08 6.90 1.91
CA ALA A 96 0.45 6.05 3.03
C ALA A 96 0.65 4.60 2.59
N PHE A 97 1.39 3.85 3.39
CA PHE A 97 1.44 2.39 3.27
C PHE A 97 1.94 1.77 4.58
N ASP A 98 1.65 0.48 4.74
CA ASP A 98 2.20 -0.32 5.81
C ASP A 98 3.38 -1.15 5.29
N TRP A 99 4.40 -1.30 6.12
CA TRP A 99 5.56 -2.13 5.77
C TRP A 99 6.08 -2.92 6.97
N PHE A 100 6.73 -4.03 6.67
CA PHE A 100 7.44 -4.89 7.61
C PHE A 100 8.78 -5.26 6.99
N ARG A 101 9.81 -5.44 7.81
CA ARG A 101 11.05 -6.07 7.34
C ARG A 101 11.59 -7.07 8.36
N ASP A 102 12.14 -8.14 7.82
CA ASP A 102 12.88 -9.12 8.61
C ASP A 102 14.24 -8.56 9.03
N PRO A 103 14.87 -9.15 10.06
CA PRO A 103 16.24 -8.84 10.44
C PRO A 103 17.18 -9.08 9.28
N LEU A 104 18.03 -8.09 9.00
CA LEU A 104 19.14 -8.27 8.08
C LEU A 104 20.19 -9.19 8.72
N GLY A 105 20.70 -10.15 7.96
CA GLY A 105 21.79 -11.05 8.38
C GLY A 105 23.17 -10.37 8.45
N VAL A 106 23.23 -9.09 8.83
CA VAL A 106 24.46 -8.28 8.83
C VAL A 106 25.04 -8.14 10.23
N ALA A 107 26.36 -8.26 10.35
CA ALA A 107 27.05 -7.96 11.59
C ALA A 107 26.88 -6.46 11.94
N GLY A 108 26.64 -6.16 13.23
CA GLY A 108 26.43 -4.79 13.69
C GLY A 108 27.61 -3.88 13.31
N GLY A 109 27.35 -2.80 12.58
CA GLY A 109 28.36 -1.84 12.13
C GLY A 109 27.98 -1.13 10.82
N ASP A 110 27.11 -1.73 10.02
CA ASP A 110 26.76 -1.21 8.70
C ASP A 110 25.46 -0.38 8.72
N VAL A 111 25.58 0.80 9.34
CA VAL A 111 24.48 1.70 9.73
C VAL A 111 23.54 2.08 8.57
N PRO A 112 24.00 2.34 7.33
CA PRO A 112 23.09 2.68 6.22
C PRO A 112 22.05 1.58 5.97
N TRP A 113 22.45 0.31 5.93
CA TRP A 113 21.52 -0.81 5.69
C TRP A 113 20.60 -1.05 6.89
N LEU A 114 21.08 -0.78 8.10
CA LEU A 114 20.23 -0.85 9.29
C LEU A 114 19.06 0.14 9.23
N ALA A 115 19.15 1.23 8.47
CA ALA A 115 18.09 2.22 8.31
C ALA A 115 17.19 1.99 7.07
N GLN A 116 17.54 1.07 6.18
CA GLN A 116 16.78 0.84 4.95
C GLN A 116 15.45 0.10 5.20
N THR A 117 14.45 0.44 4.40
CA THR A 117 13.08 -0.06 4.49
C THR A 117 12.58 -0.45 3.10
N PRO A 118 11.41 -1.11 3.00
CA PRO A 118 10.61 -1.00 1.78
C PRO A 118 10.45 0.47 1.36
N ILE A 119 10.36 0.68 0.06
CA ILE A 119 10.39 1.95 -0.65
C ILE A 119 9.02 2.18 -1.27
N LEU A 120 8.54 3.43 -1.25
CA LEU A 120 7.40 3.85 -2.06
C LEU A 120 7.88 4.84 -3.13
N ARG A 121 7.38 4.69 -4.35
CA ARG A 121 7.67 5.55 -5.49
C ARG A 121 6.39 6.15 -6.04
N LEU A 122 6.43 7.43 -6.38
CA LEU A 122 5.45 8.06 -7.26
C LEU A 122 6.10 8.30 -8.61
N PHE A 123 5.46 7.82 -9.68
CA PHE A 123 5.87 8.10 -11.05
C PHE A 123 5.23 9.42 -11.48
N VAL A 124 6.08 10.40 -11.79
CA VAL A 124 5.65 11.76 -12.13
C VAL A 124 6.00 12.03 -13.58
N ARG A 125 5.03 12.60 -14.31
CA ARG A 125 5.20 13.18 -15.64
C ARG A 125 5.01 14.67 -15.49
N GLU A 126 6.02 15.44 -15.85
CA GLU A 126 5.87 16.88 -16.05
C GLU A 126 5.70 17.18 -17.53
N ASN A 127 4.59 17.80 -17.90
CA ASN A 127 4.38 18.25 -19.27
C ASN A 127 5.13 19.57 -19.49
N ASP A 128 6.09 19.59 -20.42
CA ASP A 128 6.68 20.83 -20.92
C ASP A 128 5.83 21.37 -22.09
N PRO A 129 5.20 22.55 -21.96
CA PRO A 129 4.42 23.15 -23.05
C PRO A 129 5.24 23.40 -24.33
N ALA A 130 6.57 23.51 -24.22
CA ALA A 130 7.48 23.77 -25.32
C ALA A 130 8.21 22.51 -25.83
N GLY A 131 7.99 21.34 -25.21
CA GLY A 131 8.86 20.19 -25.37
C GLY A 131 8.18 18.83 -25.18
N ALA A 132 9.01 17.79 -25.08
CA ALA A 132 8.57 16.46 -24.71
C ALA A 132 8.34 16.40 -23.19
N PRO A 133 7.40 15.57 -22.70
CA PRO A 133 7.20 15.41 -21.26
C PRO A 133 8.47 14.87 -20.59
N HIS A 134 8.74 15.36 -19.39
CA HIS A 134 9.82 14.89 -18.54
C HIS A 134 9.28 13.84 -17.56
N PHE A 135 9.98 12.72 -17.44
CA PHE A 135 9.62 11.64 -16.53
C PHE A 135 10.59 11.55 -15.38
N SER A 136 10.05 11.33 -14.20
CA SER A 136 10.80 11.26 -12.95
C SER A 136 10.09 10.39 -11.93
N GLN A 137 10.81 10.05 -10.89
CA GLN A 137 10.29 9.31 -9.73
C GLN A 137 10.56 10.16 -8.49
N LEU A 138 9.51 10.36 -7.69
CA LEU A 138 9.67 10.74 -6.29
C LEU A 138 9.77 9.46 -5.49
N VAL A 139 10.86 9.31 -4.75
CA VAL A 139 11.18 8.09 -4.02
C VAL A 139 11.23 8.40 -2.53
N TRP A 140 10.40 7.70 -1.77
CA TRP A 140 10.47 7.71 -0.33
C TRP A 140 11.26 6.52 0.16
N GLU A 141 12.23 6.82 1.01
CA GLU A 141 12.87 5.87 1.90
C GLU A 141 12.89 6.50 3.28
N ARG A 142 12.62 5.69 4.30
CA ARG A 142 12.57 6.18 5.67
C ARG A 142 13.82 6.95 6.08
N TYR A 143 15.01 6.53 5.61
CA TYR A 143 16.30 7.15 5.94
C TYR A 143 16.33 8.68 5.74
N TYR A 144 15.73 9.20 4.67
CA TYR A 144 15.73 10.64 4.35
C TYR A 144 14.76 11.46 5.20
N THR A 145 13.91 10.77 5.97
CA THR A 145 13.03 11.39 6.97
C THR A 145 13.55 11.11 8.39
N ASN A 146 14.05 9.90 8.62
CA ASN A 146 14.54 9.40 9.89
C ASN A 146 15.69 8.41 9.64
N SER A 147 16.90 8.83 9.98
CA SER A 147 18.12 8.03 9.80
C SER A 147 18.36 7.01 10.92
N ALA A 148 17.44 6.86 11.86
CA ALA A 148 17.54 5.81 12.89
C ALA A 148 17.40 4.41 12.25
N PRO A 149 17.98 3.37 12.89
CA PRO A 149 17.76 2.00 12.46
C PRO A 149 16.26 1.70 12.29
N ALA A 150 15.91 1.13 11.13
CA ALA A 150 14.56 0.78 10.81
C ALA A 150 14.10 -0.39 11.70
N PRO A 151 12.89 -0.32 12.29
CA PRO A 151 12.36 -1.39 13.10
C PRO A 151 12.35 -2.73 12.38
N LEU A 152 12.51 -3.81 13.15
CA LEU A 152 12.59 -5.18 12.67
C LEU A 152 11.44 -5.99 13.27
N ASN A 153 10.96 -7.00 12.55
CA ASN A 153 9.95 -7.94 13.05
C ASN A 153 8.64 -7.30 13.52
N GLN A 154 8.29 -6.14 12.98
CA GLN A 154 7.03 -5.48 13.30
C GLN A 154 6.53 -4.66 12.11
N TRP A 155 5.22 -4.61 11.98
CA TRP A 155 4.56 -3.74 11.01
C TRP A 155 4.70 -2.28 11.42
N GLN A 156 4.94 -1.43 10.44
CA GLN A 156 5.04 0.01 10.55
C GLN A 156 4.00 0.62 9.62
N SER A 157 3.37 1.71 10.05
CA SER A 157 2.43 2.49 9.25
C SER A 157 3.02 3.86 9.01
N GLU A 158 3.13 4.26 7.75
CA GLU A 158 3.75 5.52 7.36
C GLU A 158 2.71 6.45 6.72
N ASP A 159 2.52 7.65 7.29
CA ASP A 159 1.89 8.77 6.59
C ASP A 159 2.98 9.55 5.88
N LEU A 160 2.96 9.51 4.55
CA LEU A 160 4.04 10.03 3.71
C LEU A 160 3.83 11.48 3.28
N LEU A 161 2.67 12.10 3.54
CA LEU A 161 2.44 13.50 3.16
C LEU A 161 3.36 14.48 3.89
N SER A 162 3.78 14.10 5.09
CA SER A 162 4.69 14.88 5.93
C SER A 162 6.14 14.41 5.86
N GLN A 163 6.45 13.43 5.00
CA GLN A 163 7.76 12.81 4.91
C GLN A 163 8.51 13.19 3.65
N ASN A 164 9.82 13.04 3.69
CA ASN A 164 10.72 13.48 2.65
C ASN A 164 10.88 12.45 1.54
N PHE A 165 10.76 12.91 0.30
CA PHE A 165 11.05 12.18 -0.93
C PHE A 165 12.25 12.83 -1.61
N TRP A 166 13.10 12.01 -2.22
CA TRP A 166 14.12 12.46 -3.17
C TRP A 166 13.63 12.24 -4.60
N ARG A 167 14.20 12.98 -5.57
CA ARG A 167 13.81 12.88 -6.99
C ARG A 167 14.93 12.32 -7.85
N VAL A 168 14.59 11.36 -8.69
CA VAL A 168 15.40 10.95 -9.84
C VAL A 168 14.67 11.27 -11.14
N THR A 169 15.35 11.93 -12.06
CA THR A 169 14.90 12.15 -13.44
C THR A 169 15.42 11.02 -14.32
N LEU A 170 14.56 10.60 -15.25
CA LEU A 170 14.87 9.58 -16.25
C LEU A 170 15.17 10.31 -17.55
N GLU A 171 16.46 10.42 -17.87
CA GLU A 171 16.99 11.18 -18.99
C GLU A 171 17.49 10.26 -20.12
N GLY A 172 17.61 10.81 -21.33
CA GLY A 172 18.10 10.10 -22.51
C GLY A 172 17.08 9.16 -23.18
N PRO A 173 17.45 8.52 -24.31
CA PRO A 173 16.56 7.58 -25.00
C PRO A 173 16.12 6.48 -24.04
N ASN A 174 14.81 6.27 -23.93
CA ASN A 174 14.18 5.27 -23.06
C ASN A 174 14.46 5.43 -21.55
N GLY A 175 14.87 6.61 -21.08
CA GLY A 175 15.10 6.85 -19.64
C GLY A 175 16.33 6.12 -19.08
N THR A 176 17.29 5.79 -19.95
CA THR A 176 18.47 4.99 -19.59
C THR A 176 19.45 5.74 -18.67
N LEU A 177 19.43 7.07 -18.70
CA LEU A 177 20.28 7.90 -17.83
C LEU A 177 19.49 8.29 -16.59
N ARG A 178 20.07 8.08 -15.41
CA ARG A 178 19.51 8.51 -14.14
C ARG A 178 20.24 9.74 -13.65
N SER A 179 19.49 10.77 -13.33
CA SER A 179 20.00 12.03 -12.80
C SER A 179 19.28 12.35 -11.49
N TYR A 180 20.05 12.53 -10.43
CA TYR A 180 19.56 12.74 -9.08
C TYR A 180 19.47 14.23 -8.78
N THR A 181 18.34 14.65 -8.25
CA THR A 181 18.08 16.08 -8.03
C THR A 181 18.72 16.56 -6.75
N ARG A 182 19.42 17.69 -6.84
CA ARG A 182 20.15 18.37 -5.78
C ARG A 182 19.57 19.76 -5.55
N ALA A 183 20.09 20.48 -4.54
CA ALA A 183 19.68 21.84 -4.24
C ALA A 183 19.69 22.75 -5.48
N GLY A 184 18.68 23.60 -5.61
CA GLY A 184 18.50 24.45 -6.79
C GLY A 184 18.05 23.70 -8.04
N CYS A 185 17.49 22.50 -7.88
CA CYS A 185 16.99 21.66 -8.98
C CYS A 185 18.06 21.21 -9.97
N ALA A 186 19.33 21.21 -9.55
CA ALA A 186 20.43 20.69 -10.36
C ALA A 186 20.35 19.16 -10.45
N GLY A 187 20.54 18.63 -11.67
CA GLY A 187 20.67 17.19 -11.92
C GLY A 187 22.14 16.75 -11.96
N GLY A 188 22.40 15.49 -11.61
CA GLY A 188 23.73 14.90 -11.70
C GLY A 188 23.78 13.44 -11.23
N PRO A 189 24.95 12.77 -11.33
CA PRO A 189 25.11 11.41 -10.82
C PRO A 189 24.92 11.36 -9.29
N LEU A 190 24.75 10.17 -8.71
CA LEU A 190 24.76 10.03 -7.26
C LEU A 190 26.18 10.32 -6.75
N ASP A 191 26.34 11.31 -5.88
CA ASP A 191 27.64 11.73 -5.34
C ASP A 191 27.49 12.08 -3.85
N PRO A 192 28.18 11.36 -2.94
CA PRO A 192 28.13 11.64 -1.51
C PRO A 192 28.55 13.07 -1.12
N ALA A 193 29.33 13.76 -1.95
CA ALA A 193 29.73 15.15 -1.71
C ALA A 193 28.59 16.15 -1.92
N PHE A 194 27.52 15.74 -2.60
CA PHE A 194 26.39 16.61 -2.92
C PHE A 194 25.08 15.94 -2.49
N PRO A 195 24.52 16.32 -1.33
CA PRO A 195 23.32 15.67 -0.81
C PRO A 195 22.14 15.84 -1.77
N LEU A 196 21.28 14.82 -1.80
CA LEU A 196 20.02 14.85 -2.53
C LEU A 196 19.13 15.97 -2.00
N LEU A 197 18.41 16.64 -2.89
CA LEU A 197 17.29 17.47 -2.47
C LEU A 197 16.15 16.55 -2.04
N THR A 198 15.71 16.74 -0.80
CA THR A 198 14.60 16.00 -0.21
C THR A 198 13.51 16.95 0.23
N LEU A 199 12.28 16.72 -0.22
CA LEU A 199 11.11 17.55 0.08
C LEU A 199 9.88 16.65 0.28
N THR A 200 8.85 17.16 0.97
CA THR A 200 7.55 16.47 1.03
C THR A 200 6.87 16.45 -0.35
N PRO A 201 5.92 15.53 -0.62
CA PRO A 201 5.29 15.40 -1.94
C PRO A 201 4.77 16.72 -2.50
N VAL A 202 4.06 17.52 -1.70
CA VAL A 202 3.49 18.81 -2.11
C VAL A 202 4.55 19.91 -2.18
N ALA A 203 5.61 19.85 -1.35
CA ALA A 203 6.69 20.82 -1.39
C ALA A 203 7.51 20.75 -2.69
N TRP A 204 7.51 19.61 -3.39
CA TRP A 204 8.14 19.46 -4.70
C TRP A 204 7.52 20.34 -5.81
N THR A 205 6.29 20.81 -5.63
CA THR A 205 5.61 21.79 -6.50
C THR A 205 5.57 23.20 -5.93
N GLY A 206 6.25 23.42 -4.79
CA GLY A 206 6.30 24.72 -4.12
C GLY A 206 7.45 25.63 -4.62
N PRO A 207 7.68 26.78 -3.96
CA PRO A 207 8.71 27.75 -4.37
C PRO A 207 10.14 27.21 -4.39
N ASN A 208 10.42 26.19 -3.57
CA ASN A 208 11.71 25.51 -3.50
C ASN A 208 11.68 24.14 -4.22
N GLY A 209 10.54 23.82 -4.82
CA GLY A 209 10.29 22.61 -5.57
C GLY A 209 10.85 22.69 -6.98
N CYS A 210 10.90 21.53 -7.63
CA CYS A 210 11.48 21.39 -8.96
C CYS A 210 10.46 20.94 -10.00
N TYR A 211 9.17 20.98 -9.64
CA TYR A 211 8.06 20.73 -10.54
C TYR A 211 7.18 21.97 -10.68
N ASP A 212 6.61 22.14 -11.87
CA ASP A 212 5.50 23.04 -12.13
C ASP A 212 4.23 22.52 -11.43
N PRO A 213 3.61 23.29 -10.52
CA PRO A 213 2.41 22.89 -9.80
C PRO A 213 1.21 22.56 -10.70
N THR A 214 1.19 23.08 -11.93
CA THR A 214 0.07 22.90 -12.87
C THR A 214 0.30 21.81 -13.90
N ASN A 215 1.52 21.28 -14.00
CA ASN A 215 1.91 20.35 -15.06
C ASN A 215 2.56 19.06 -14.58
N ALA A 216 2.75 18.87 -13.27
CA ALA A 216 3.27 17.64 -12.69
C ALA A 216 2.16 16.64 -12.34
N PHE A 217 1.99 15.63 -13.19
CA PHE A 217 0.99 14.58 -13.06
C PHE A 217 1.58 13.32 -12.45
N VAL A 218 0.93 12.77 -11.44
CA VAL A 218 1.22 11.43 -10.94
C VAL A 218 0.53 10.44 -11.85
N TRP A 219 1.30 9.59 -12.52
CA TRP A 219 0.77 8.57 -13.45
C TRP A 219 0.96 7.14 -12.96
N GLY A 220 1.65 6.96 -11.83
CA GLY A 220 1.67 5.68 -11.16
C GLY A 220 2.27 5.73 -9.76
N ILE A 221 2.18 4.60 -9.07
CA ILE A 221 2.70 4.35 -7.74
C ILE A 221 3.39 2.99 -7.74
N GLY A 222 4.48 2.84 -7.00
CA GLY A 222 5.17 1.57 -6.85
C GLY A 222 5.61 1.36 -5.41
N VAL A 223 5.58 0.11 -4.95
CA VAL A 223 6.13 -0.29 -3.66
C VAL A 223 7.17 -1.37 -3.90
N GLY A 224 8.30 -1.31 -3.21
CA GLY A 224 9.35 -2.30 -3.44
C GLY A 224 10.60 -2.13 -2.63
N VAL A 225 11.67 -2.70 -3.13
CA VAL A 225 13.02 -2.64 -2.60
C VAL A 225 13.95 -2.27 -3.77
N GLY A 226 14.72 -1.20 -3.57
CA GLY A 226 15.65 -0.70 -4.58
C GLY A 226 16.89 -1.58 -4.73
N SER A 227 17.83 -1.14 -5.56
CA SER A 227 19.12 -1.81 -5.74
C SER A 227 20.15 -1.44 -4.67
N ASN A 228 21.37 -1.94 -4.81
CA ASN A 228 22.51 -1.77 -3.92
C ASN A 228 22.35 -2.46 -2.56
N TRP A 229 21.63 -3.57 -2.49
CA TRP A 229 21.62 -4.40 -1.28
C TRP A 229 22.77 -5.41 -1.36
N PRO A 230 23.78 -5.34 -0.49
CA PRO A 230 24.88 -6.32 -0.48
C PRO A 230 24.51 -7.65 0.18
N HIS A 231 23.31 -7.74 0.74
CA HIS A 231 22.82 -8.88 1.52
C HIS A 231 21.35 -9.13 1.19
N GLU A 232 20.91 -10.35 1.49
CA GLU A 232 19.52 -10.73 1.36
C GLU A 232 18.61 -9.74 2.10
N PHE A 233 17.59 -9.27 1.40
CA PHE A 233 16.51 -8.47 1.96
C PHE A 233 15.22 -9.27 1.90
N LEU A 234 14.49 -9.30 3.00
CA LEU A 234 13.12 -9.79 3.04
C LEU A 234 12.24 -8.78 3.76
N GLY A 235 11.21 -8.32 3.07
CA GLY A 235 10.25 -7.37 3.59
C GLY A 235 8.86 -7.61 3.04
N PHE A 236 7.90 -6.93 3.64
CA PHE A 236 6.50 -7.01 3.23
C PHE A 236 5.89 -5.61 3.19
N ALA A 237 4.90 -5.43 2.34
CA ALA A 237 4.10 -4.21 2.27
C ALA A 237 2.61 -4.53 2.15
N ASP A 238 1.77 -3.63 2.66
CA ASP A 238 0.31 -3.74 2.57
C ASP A 238 -0.37 -2.37 2.75
N ASN A 239 -1.70 -2.32 2.64
CA ASN A 239 -2.51 -1.11 2.87
C ASN A 239 -1.99 0.14 2.13
N VAL A 240 -1.62 0.02 0.86
CA VAL A 240 -1.10 1.15 0.06
C VAL A 240 -2.24 2.11 -0.27
N GLN A 241 -2.04 3.40 -0.02
CA GLN A 241 -3.04 4.44 -0.20
C GLN A 241 -2.46 5.62 -0.97
N LEU A 242 -3.16 6.05 -2.01
CA LEU A 242 -2.94 7.29 -2.72
C LEU A 242 -4.29 7.92 -3.07
N SER A 243 -4.54 9.13 -2.58
CA SER A 243 -5.79 9.86 -2.84
C SER A 243 -5.48 11.26 -3.35
N PHE A 244 -6.38 11.77 -4.20
CA PHE A 244 -6.33 13.13 -4.70
C PHE A 244 -7.58 13.90 -4.26
N THR A 245 -7.45 15.21 -4.05
CA THR A 245 -8.57 16.12 -3.76
C THR A 245 -9.62 16.13 -4.86
N THR A 246 -9.24 15.75 -6.08
CA THR A 246 -10.11 15.61 -7.26
C THR A 246 -11.00 14.36 -7.24
N GLY A 247 -10.80 13.46 -6.28
CA GLY A 247 -11.64 12.28 -6.06
C GLY A 247 -11.04 10.94 -6.52
N THR A 248 -9.91 10.94 -7.23
CA THR A 248 -9.20 9.69 -7.54
C THR A 248 -8.66 9.07 -6.26
N HIS A 249 -8.89 7.77 -6.08
CA HIS A 249 -8.39 6.99 -4.96
C HIS A 249 -7.83 5.64 -5.43
N ILE A 250 -6.60 5.35 -5.01
CA ILE A 250 -5.94 4.06 -5.15
C ILE A 250 -5.72 3.52 -3.74
N GLY A 251 -6.52 2.54 -3.36
CA GLY A 251 -6.35 1.79 -2.12
C GLY A 251 -6.09 0.32 -2.44
N ALA A 252 -4.94 -0.21 -2.05
CA ALA A 252 -4.54 -1.59 -2.32
C ALA A 252 -4.23 -2.34 -1.04
N ASN A 253 -4.97 -3.42 -0.81
CA ASN A 253 -4.70 -4.43 0.21
C ASN A 253 -4.31 -5.73 -0.49
N PHE A 254 -3.13 -6.27 -0.23
CA PHE A 254 -2.66 -7.44 -0.97
C PHE A 254 -3.17 -8.73 -0.34
N GLU A 255 -3.97 -9.49 -1.10
CA GLU A 255 -4.73 -10.62 -0.57
C GLU A 255 -4.54 -11.86 -1.42
N LEU A 256 -4.66 -13.02 -0.80
CA LEU A 256 -4.81 -14.29 -1.51
C LEU A 256 -6.28 -14.49 -1.88
N ARG A 257 -6.51 -15.03 -3.09
CA ARG A 257 -7.87 -15.38 -3.51
C ARG A 257 -8.45 -16.37 -2.50
N PRO A 258 -9.70 -16.15 -2.04
CA PRO A 258 -10.36 -17.13 -1.19
C PRO A 258 -10.33 -18.50 -1.88
N SER A 259 -9.83 -19.53 -1.18
CA SER A 259 -9.91 -20.91 -1.64
C SER A 259 -11.35 -21.42 -1.49
N SER A 260 -12.30 -20.80 -2.20
CA SER A 260 -13.68 -21.24 -2.19
C SER A 260 -13.83 -22.48 -3.06
N THR A 261 -13.51 -23.64 -2.52
CA THR A 261 -14.46 -24.74 -2.63
C THR A 261 -15.30 -24.69 -1.37
N VAL A 262 -16.21 -23.72 -1.28
CA VAL A 262 -17.40 -23.94 -0.44
C VAL A 262 -18.14 -25.02 -1.20
N PRO A 263 -18.14 -26.30 -0.74
CA PRO A 263 -19.04 -27.27 -1.35
C PRO A 263 -20.43 -26.66 -1.20
N GLU A 264 -21.21 -26.62 -2.28
CA GLU A 264 -22.58 -26.11 -2.25
C GLU A 264 -23.24 -26.56 -0.94
N PRO A 265 -23.83 -25.65 -0.16
CA PRO A 265 -24.02 -25.91 1.25
C PRO A 265 -24.79 -27.21 1.39
N ALA A 266 -24.23 -28.20 2.08
CA ALA A 266 -24.97 -29.38 2.49
C ALA A 266 -26.28 -28.96 3.21
N THR A 267 -26.36 -27.72 3.69
CA THR A 267 -27.54 -26.99 4.16
C THR A 267 -28.68 -26.89 3.14
N VAL A 268 -28.43 -26.67 1.84
CA VAL A 268 -29.47 -26.69 0.79
C VAL A 268 -29.95 -28.13 0.60
N GLY A 269 -29.04 -29.09 0.54
CA GLY A 269 -29.37 -30.52 0.50
C GLY A 269 -30.19 -30.97 1.72
N LEU A 270 -29.78 -30.57 2.93
CA LEU A 270 -30.46 -30.87 4.20
C LEU A 270 -31.81 -30.15 4.31
N LEU A 271 -31.95 -28.94 3.77
CA LEU A 271 -33.22 -28.24 3.67
C LEU A 271 -34.19 -29.01 2.77
N PHE A 272 -33.73 -29.47 1.60
CA PHE A 272 -34.55 -30.29 0.71
C PHE A 272 -34.93 -31.63 1.33
N VAL A 273 -33.99 -32.32 1.98
CA VAL A 273 -34.26 -33.58 2.69
C VAL A 273 -35.24 -33.36 3.84
N GLY A 274 -35.08 -32.28 4.61
CA GLY A 274 -35.98 -31.90 5.70
C GLY A 274 -37.41 -31.61 5.22
N LEU A 275 -37.57 -30.88 4.11
CA LEU A 275 -38.88 -30.60 3.51
C LEU A 275 -39.54 -31.86 2.96
N LEU A 276 -38.78 -32.76 2.34
CA LEU A 276 -39.28 -34.06 1.86
C LEU A 276 -39.75 -34.95 3.02
N ALA A 277 -38.99 -35.01 4.11
CA ALA A 277 -39.35 -35.77 5.31
C ALA A 277 -40.64 -35.22 5.96
N LEU A 278 -40.79 -33.89 6.07
CA LEU A 278 -42.00 -33.25 6.58
C LEU A 278 -43.22 -33.49 5.68
N GLY A 279 -43.04 -33.44 4.35
CA GLY A 279 -44.09 -33.73 3.38
C GLY A 279 -44.56 -35.19 3.44
N ALA A 280 -43.63 -36.14 3.53
CA ALA A 280 -43.93 -37.57 3.68
C ALA A 280 -44.64 -37.88 5.00
N GLY A 281 -44.19 -37.28 6.12
CA GLY A 281 -44.82 -37.42 7.43
C GLY A 281 -46.28 -36.94 7.46
N ARG A 282 -46.58 -35.79 6.81
CA ARG A 282 -47.96 -35.29 6.70
C ARG A 282 -48.88 -36.22 5.90
N ARG A 283 -48.39 -36.80 4.80
CA ARG A 283 -49.18 -37.79 4.02
C ARG A 283 -49.45 -39.07 4.80
N ALA A 284 -48.47 -39.55 5.56
CA ALA A 284 -48.64 -40.75 6.38
C ALA A 284 -49.67 -40.53 7.51
N ALA A 285 -49.65 -39.38 8.18
CA ALA A 285 -50.61 -39.03 9.22
C ALA A 285 -52.05 -38.93 8.69
N ALA A 286 -52.25 -38.30 7.52
CA ALA A 286 -53.57 -38.19 6.88
C ALA A 286 -54.18 -39.57 6.55
N LYS A 287 -53.38 -40.53 6.08
CA LYS A 287 -53.86 -41.90 5.82
C LYS A 287 -54.30 -42.65 7.08
N ARG A 288 -53.60 -42.45 8.21
CA ARG A 288 -53.95 -43.12 9.48
C ARG A 288 -55.26 -42.60 10.04
N ASN A 289 -55.50 -41.29 9.95
CA ASN A 289 -56.77 -40.68 10.39
C ASN A 289 -57.95 -41.06 9.50
N ALA A 290 -57.74 -41.32 8.20
CA ALA A 290 -58.79 -41.81 7.31
C ALA A 290 -59.17 -43.29 7.61
N ALA A 291 -58.25 -44.09 8.14
CA ALA A 291 -58.49 -45.50 8.47
C ALA A 291 -59.16 -45.72 9.84
N SER A 292 -59.29 -44.69 10.70
CA SER A 292 -59.95 -44.80 12.00
C SER A 292 -61.41 -44.34 12.01
N VAL A 293 -61.99 -44.05 10.84
CA VAL A 293 -63.37 -43.54 10.67
C VAL A 293 -64.28 -44.59 10.00
N THR A 294 -63.81 -45.82 9.85
CA THR A 294 -64.61 -47.00 9.44
C THR A 294 -64.70 -47.99 10.58
#